data_AF-A0A958Z8Z9-F1
#
_entry.id   AF-A0A958Z8Z9-F1
#
_cell.length_a   1.000
_cell.length_b   1.000
_cell.length_c   1.000
_cell.angle_alpha   90.00
_cell.angle_beta   90.00
_cell.angle_gamma   90.00
#
_symmetry.space_group_name_H-M   'P 1'
#
loop_
_entity.id
_entity.type
_entity.pdbx_description
1 polymer ?
#
loop_
_entity_poly.entity_id
_entity_poly.type
_entity_poly.pdbx_seq_one_letter_code
_entity_poly.pdbx_strand_id
1 'polypeptide(L)'
;SVVESAGLLKMDFLGLKTLTLIKDTVKIVKAKHGIELDPENFPLDDKETYELFQRGETVGIFQYESPGMQKHMKDLKPTVFDDLIAMNALYRPG
;
A
#
# COMPACT_ATOMS: atom_id res chain seq x y z
N SER A 1 -7.38 -7.57 -27.49
CA SER A 1 -7.63 -6.28 -28.17
C SER A 1 -7.10 -6.36 -29.60
N VAL A 2 -7.75 -5.72 -30.60
CA VAL A 2 -7.33 -5.77 -32.02
C VAL A 2 -5.86 -5.32 -32.22
N VAL A 3 -5.38 -4.44 -31.34
CA VAL A 3 -4.00 -3.91 -31.31
C VAL A 3 -2.97 -4.98 -30.91
N GLU A 4 -3.29 -5.84 -29.94
CA GLU A 4 -2.39 -6.92 -29.49
C GLU A 4 -2.26 -8.01 -30.55
N SER A 5 -3.37 -8.36 -31.22
CA SER A 5 -3.38 -9.33 -32.32
C SER A 5 -2.67 -8.83 -33.59
N ALA A 6 -2.47 -7.52 -33.72
CA ALA A 6 -1.80 -6.89 -34.86
C ALA A 6 -0.27 -6.73 -34.66
N GLY A 7 0.29 -7.22 -33.55
CA GLY A 7 1.73 -7.17 -33.27
C GLY A 7 2.25 -5.79 -32.86
N LEU A 8 1.37 -4.87 -32.46
CA LEU A 8 1.76 -3.52 -32.03
C LEU A 8 2.13 -3.50 -30.53
N LEU A 9 3.09 -2.65 -30.19
CA LEU A 9 3.51 -2.44 -28.81
C LEU A 9 2.38 -1.80 -28.00
N LYS A 10 1.95 -2.49 -26.94
CA LYS A 10 0.98 -1.97 -25.97
C LYS A 10 1.72 -1.50 -24.72
N MET A 11 1.45 -0.27 -24.31
CA MET A 11 1.90 0.30 -23.05
C MET A 11 0.70 0.74 -22.24
N ASP A 12 0.67 0.36 -20.96
CA ASP A 12 -0.37 0.80 -20.03
C ASP A 12 0.23 1.85 -19.08
N PHE A 13 -0.24 3.09 -19.21
CA PHE A 13 0.08 4.17 -18.28
C PHE A 13 -1.06 4.31 -17.26
N LEU A 14 -0.80 3.90 -16.03
CA LEU A 14 -1.79 3.93 -14.95
C LEU A 14 -1.57 5.16 -14.06
N GLY A 15 -2.63 5.95 -13.88
CA GLY A 15 -2.65 7.03 -12.89
C GLY A 15 -3.07 6.52 -11.52
N LEU A 16 -2.13 6.33 -10.59
CA LEU A 16 -2.43 5.86 -9.23
C LEU A 16 -2.59 7.04 -8.28
N LYS A 17 -3.80 7.22 -7.73
CA LYS A 17 -4.08 8.26 -6.72
C LYS A 17 -3.18 8.14 -5.49
N THR A 18 -2.83 6.91 -5.08
CA THR A 18 -1.94 6.64 -3.94
C THR A 18 -0.57 7.28 -4.12
N LEU A 19 -0.01 7.27 -5.34
CA LEU A 19 1.29 7.88 -5.61
C LEU A 19 1.24 9.41 -5.45
N THR A 20 0.15 10.04 -5.89
CA THR A 20 -0.08 11.47 -5.67
C THR A 20 -0.20 11.78 -4.18
N LEU A 21 -0.94 10.96 -3.42
CA LEU A 21 -1.13 11.12 -1.99
C LEU A 21 0.20 11.03 -1.23
N ILE A 22 1.04 10.04 -1.53
CA ILE A 22 2.38 9.90 -0.92
C ILE A 22 3.23 11.13 -1.21
N LYS A 23 3.29 11.56 -2.47
CA LYS A 23 4.08 12.72 -2.89
C LYS A 23 3.68 13.99 -2.14
N ASP A 24 2.38 14.24 -1.99
CA ASP A 24 1.90 15.43 -1.29
C ASP A 24 2.08 15.32 0.22
N THR A 25 1.96 14.12 0.80
CA THR A 25 2.21 13.86 2.22
C THR A 25 3.67 14.19 2.58
N VAL A 26 4.64 13.72 1.78
CA VAL A 26 6.07 14.03 1.97
C VAL A 26 6.33 15.55 1.95
N LYS A 27 5.73 16.28 1.00
CA LYS A 27 5.85 17.76 0.96
C LYS A 27 5.30 18.42 2.22
N ILE A 28 4.14 17.96 2.69
CA ILE A 28 3.49 18.50 3.89
C ILE A 28 4.36 18.25 5.13
N VAL A 29 4.92 17.04 5.27
CA VAL A 29 5.81 16.70 6.39
C VAL A 29 7.07 17.57 6.36
N LYS A 30 7.69 17.74 5.19
CA LYS A 30 8.85 18.65 5.02
C LYS A 30 8.50 20.09 5.40
N ALA A 31 7.35 20.59 4.96
CA ALA A 31 6.91 21.96 5.25
C ALA A 31 6.57 22.19 6.74
N LYS A 32 5.96 21.20 7.41
CA LYS A 32 5.52 21.32 8.81
C LYS A 32 6.60 21.00 9.84
N HIS A 33 7.42 20.00 9.55
CA HIS A 33 8.36 19.43 10.52
C HIS A 33 9.83 19.62 10.11
N GLY A 34 10.11 20.11 8.89
CA GLY A 34 11.47 20.25 8.38
C GLY A 34 12.13 18.90 8.06
N ILE A 35 11.38 17.80 8.13
CA ILE A 35 11.87 16.44 7.91
C ILE A 35 11.74 16.10 6.42
N GLU A 36 12.85 15.74 5.81
CA GLU A 36 12.89 15.23 4.44
C GLU A 36 12.72 13.70 4.47
N LEU A 37 11.65 13.23 3.86
CA LEU A 37 11.34 11.80 3.74
C LEU A 37 11.60 11.32 2.32
N ASP A 38 12.21 10.14 2.19
CA ASP A 38 12.43 9.46 0.93
C ASP A 38 11.64 8.13 0.89
N PRO A 39 10.46 8.10 0.23
CA PRO A 39 9.62 6.91 0.18
C PRO A 39 10.26 5.68 -0.47
N GLU A 40 11.27 5.86 -1.33
CA GLU A 40 11.95 4.74 -2.01
C GLU A 40 12.87 3.98 -1.05
N ASN A 41 13.21 4.56 0.11
CA ASN A 41 14.20 4.04 1.06
C ASN A 41 13.61 3.77 2.46
N PHE A 42 12.28 3.74 2.60
CA PHE A 42 11.68 3.38 3.89
C PHE A 42 11.98 1.93 4.29
N PRO A 43 12.34 1.68 5.57
CA PRO A 43 12.55 0.33 6.06
C PRO A 43 11.24 -0.46 6.02
N LEU A 44 11.34 -1.76 5.72
CA LEU A 44 10.18 -2.66 5.67
C LEU A 44 9.91 -3.39 7.00
N ASP A 45 10.73 -3.15 8.02
CA ASP A 45 10.66 -3.79 9.34
C ASP A 45 10.21 -2.82 10.45
N ASP A 46 9.58 -1.71 10.10
CA ASP A 46 9.10 -0.72 11.07
C ASP A 46 8.00 -1.28 11.99
N LYS A 47 8.34 -1.40 13.28
CA LYS A 47 7.48 -2.02 14.29
C LYS A 47 6.17 -1.28 14.48
N GLU A 48 6.18 0.05 14.51
CA GLU A 48 4.97 0.85 14.74
C GLU A 48 3.97 0.68 13.58
N THR A 49 4.47 0.58 12.35
CA THR A 49 3.66 0.26 11.17
C THR A 49 2.96 -1.10 11.33
N TYR A 50 3.67 -2.16 11.73
CA TYR A 50 3.03 -3.46 11.96
C TYR A 50 2.03 -3.44 13.10
N GLU A 51 2.32 -2.74 14.20
CA GLU A 51 1.38 -2.63 15.32
C GLU A 51 0.07 -1.94 14.90
N LEU A 52 0.12 -0.96 13.98
CA LEU A 52 -1.07 -0.36 13.37
C LEU A 52 -1.90 -1.40 12.61
N PHE A 53 -1.27 -2.24 11.78
CA PHE A 53 -1.95 -3.34 11.08
C PHE A 53 -2.52 -4.38 12.06
N GLN A 54 -1.79 -4.73 13.12
CA GLN A 54 -2.25 -5.67 14.16
C GLN A 54 -3.48 -5.16 14.92
N ARG A 55 -3.61 -3.84 15.10
CA ARG A 55 -4.82 -3.20 15.65
C ARG A 55 -5.94 -3.06 14.60
N GLY A 56 -5.62 -3.31 13.33
CA GLY A 56 -6.48 -3.12 12.15
C GLY A 56 -6.96 -1.69 11.98
N GLU A 57 -6.09 -0.73 12.31
CA GLU A 57 -6.32 0.71 12.16
C GLU A 57 -5.99 1.17 10.72
N THR A 58 -6.41 0.39 9.72
CA THR A 58 -5.96 0.54 8.31
C THR A 58 -6.87 1.42 7.46
N VAL A 59 -7.68 2.28 8.09
CA VAL A 59 -8.51 3.26 7.36
C VAL A 59 -7.59 4.23 6.61
N GLY A 60 -7.78 4.36 5.30
CA GLY A 60 -6.92 5.18 4.43
C GLY A 60 -5.59 4.55 4.05
N ILE A 61 -5.33 3.29 4.42
CA ILE A 61 -4.18 2.52 3.95
C ILE A 61 -4.56 1.76 2.68
N PHE A 62 -3.94 2.15 1.58
CA PHE A 62 -4.19 1.58 0.25
C PHE A 62 -4.26 0.05 0.28
N GLN A 63 -5.30 -0.52 -0.34
CA GLN A 63 -5.63 -1.96 -0.39
C GLN A 63 -6.11 -2.61 0.92
N TYR A 64 -5.90 -1.99 2.08
CA TYR A 64 -6.24 -2.60 3.38
C TYR A 64 -7.47 -2.01 4.10
N GLU A 65 -8.23 -1.16 3.41
CA GLU A 65 -9.25 -0.31 4.05
C GLU A 65 -10.57 -1.03 4.38
N SER A 66 -10.86 -2.17 3.74
CA SER A 66 -12.19 -2.79 3.86
C SER A 66 -12.42 -3.36 5.28
N PRO A 67 -13.65 -3.36 5.80
CA PRO A 67 -13.93 -3.89 7.14
C PRO A 67 -13.57 -5.37 7.31
N GLY A 68 -13.74 -6.18 6.25
CA GLY A 68 -13.34 -7.58 6.30
C GLY A 68 -11.82 -7.75 6.32
N MET A 69 -11.10 -6.96 5.51
CA MET A 69 -9.64 -6.94 5.50
C MET A 69 -9.07 -6.53 6.87
N GLN A 70 -9.63 -5.47 7.47
CA GLN A 70 -9.29 -5.04 8.83
C GLN A 70 -9.46 -6.16 9.85
N LYS A 71 -10.58 -6.88 9.80
CA LYS A 71 -10.84 -8.01 10.70
C LYS A 71 -9.78 -9.11 10.54
N HIS A 72 -9.54 -9.55 9.31
CA HIS A 72 -8.58 -10.61 9.04
C HIS A 72 -7.14 -10.19 9.39
N MET A 73 -6.79 -8.92 9.21
CA MET A 73 -5.47 -8.41 9.59
C MET A 73 -5.25 -8.46 11.12
N LYS A 74 -6.28 -8.14 11.91
CA LYS A 74 -6.23 -8.27 13.38
C LYS A 74 -6.04 -9.72 13.83
N ASP A 75 -6.66 -10.65 13.10
CA ASP A 75 -6.54 -12.08 13.39
C ASP A 75 -5.15 -12.62 12.99
N LEU A 76 -4.63 -12.19 11.84
CA LEU A 76 -3.30 -12.58 11.34
C LEU A 76 -2.16 -12.07 12.22
N LYS A 77 -2.27 -10.82 12.71
CA LYS A 77 -1.21 -10.11 13.45
C LYS A 77 0.14 -10.12 12.71
N PRO A 78 0.26 -9.39 11.58
CA PRO A 78 1.46 -9.43 10.76
C PRO A 78 2.69 -8.94 11.52
N THR A 79 3.84 -9.56 11.24
CA THR A 79 5.14 -9.20 11.83
C THR A 79 6.22 -8.97 10.79
N VAL A 80 5.98 -9.39 9.56
CA VAL A 80 6.90 -9.22 8.43
C VAL A 80 6.14 -8.78 7.18
N PHE A 81 6.86 -8.25 6.20
CA PHE A 81 6.26 -7.69 4.99
C PHE A 81 5.50 -8.74 4.17
N ASP A 82 6.00 -9.98 4.17
CA ASP A 82 5.39 -11.11 3.48
C ASP A 82 3.97 -11.43 3.99
N ASP A 83 3.67 -11.14 5.26
CA ASP A 83 2.32 -11.30 5.83
C ASP A 83 1.32 -10.35 5.15
N LEU A 84 1.77 -9.12 4.86
CA LEU A 84 0.96 -8.11 4.16
C LEU A 84 0.69 -8.55 2.72
N ILE A 85 1.72 -9.06 2.03
CA ILE A 85 1.59 -9.62 0.67
C ILE A 85 0.59 -10.77 0.67
N ALA A 86 0.75 -11.73 1.58
CA ALA A 86 -0.10 -12.90 1.70
C ALA A 86 -1.56 -12.51 1.95
N MET A 87 -1.80 -11.58 2.88
CA MET A 87 -3.15 -11.09 3.17
C MET A 87 -3.80 -10.43 1.94
N ASN A 88 -3.06 -9.60 1.20
CA ASN A 88 -3.57 -8.99 -0.04
C ASN A 88 -3.82 -9.99 -1.17
N ALA A 89 -3.11 -11.11 -1.20
CA ALA A 89 -3.31 -12.18 -2.17
C ALA A 89 -4.53 -13.04 -1.82
N LEU A 90 -4.66 -13.41 -0.54
CA LEU A 90 -5.71 -14.29 -0.02
C LEU A 90 -7.06 -13.58 0.10
N TYR A 91 -7.07 -12.27 0.37
CA TYR A 91 -8.30 -11.48 0.49
C TYR A 91 -8.81 -10.99 -0.88
N ARG A 92 -9.03 -11.94 -1.78
CA ARG A 92 -9.67 -11.73 -3.09
C ARG A 92 -10.72 -12.83 -3.27
N PRO A 93 -11.87 -12.57 -3.91
CA PRO A 93 -12.75 -13.66 -4.32
C PRO A 93 -11.96 -14.57 -5.27
N GLY A 94 -11.79 -15.83 -4.89
CA GLY A 94 -11.26 -16.87 -5.77
C GLY A 94 -12.25 -17.27 -6.85
#